data_AF-R7TQ30-F1
#
_entry.id   AF-R7TQ30-F1
#
_cell.length_a   1.000
_cell.length_b   1.000
_cell.length_c   1.000
_cell.angle_alpha   90.00
_cell.angle_beta   90.00
_cell.angle_gamma   90.00
#
_symmetry.space_group_name_H-M   'P 1'
#
loop_
_entity.id
_entity.type
_entity.pdbx_description
1 polymer ?
#
loop_
_entity_poly.entity_id
_entity_poly.type
_entity_poly.pdbx_seq_one_letter_code
_entity_poly.pdbx_strand_id
1 'polypeptide(L)' 'LGCMLSNILRYYFIMVSLLCNGAEAYNMNLMLLKVFDRGVKGFISKAVVISWGLPVLVIGIAMFVDTDAFSGIYIECAF' A
#
# COMPACT_ATOMS: atom_id res chain seq x y z
N LEU A 1 -15.34 -11.94 -14.13
CA LEU A 1 -14.38 -12.19 -13.03
C LEU A 1 -12.99 -11.60 -13.28
N GLY A 2 -12.37 -11.82 -14.46
CA GLY A 2 -11.00 -11.35 -14.74
C GLY A 2 -10.78 -9.83 -14.63
N CYS A 3 -11.75 -9.01 -15.04
CA CYS A 3 -11.66 -7.55 -14.93
C CYS A 3 -11.68 -7.07 -13.47
N MET A 4 -12.61 -7.59 -12.66
CA MET A 4 -12.72 -7.26 -11.24
C MET A 4 -11.42 -7.61 -10.51
N LEU A 5 -10.86 -8.79 -10.78
CA LEU A 5 -9.59 -9.22 -10.19
C LEU A 5 -8.44 -8.28 -10.60
N SER A 6 -8.36 -7.90 -11.89
CA SER A 6 -7.33 -6.98 -12.39
C SER A 6 -7.41 -5.61 -11.72
N ASN A 7 -8.63 -5.07 -11.58
CA ASN A 7 -8.86 -3.79 -10.93
C ASN A 7 -8.43 -3.83 -9.45
N ILE A 8 -8.85 -4.87 -8.71
CA ILE A 8 -8.44 -5.09 -7.31
C ILE A 8 -6.91 -5.18 -7.20
N LEU A 9 -6.27 -5.94 -8.11
CA LEU A 9 -4.82 -6.06 -8.16
C LEU A 9 -4.16 -4.69 -8.35
N ARG A 10 -4.70 -3.85 -9.24
CA ARG A 10 -4.16 -2.52 -9.54
C ARG A 10 -4.22 -1.61 -8.32
N TYR A 11 -5.37 -1.54 -7.64
CA TYR A 11 -5.50 -0.79 -6.39
C TYR A 11 -4.53 -1.29 -5.32
N TYR A 12 -4.35 -2.60 -5.21
CA TYR A 12 -3.42 -3.22 -4.28
C TYR A 12 -1.97 -2.82 -4.58
N PHE A 13 -1.52 -2.95 -5.83
CA PHE A 13 -0.16 -2.60 -6.24
C PHE A 13 0.17 -1.12 -6.07
N ILE A 14 -0.80 -0.23 -6.30
CA ILE A 14 -0.60 1.21 -6.09
C ILE A 14 -0.47 1.50 -4.59
N MET A 15 -1.38 0.97 -3.76
CA MET A 15 -1.36 1.21 -2.32
C MET A 15 -0.11 0.65 -1.64
N VAL A 16 0.31 -0.57 -1.99
CA VAL A 16 1.56 -1.17 -1.46
C VAL A 16 2.78 -0.34 -1.88
N SER A 17 2.79 0.18 -3.12
CA SER A 17 3.87 1.04 -3.62
C SER A 17 3.92 2.36 -2.86
N LEU A 18 2.78 3.02 -2.63
CA LEU A 18 2.72 4.26 -1.84
C LEU A 18 3.21 4.05 -0.40
N LEU A 19 2.80 2.95 0.24
CA LEU A 19 3.24 2.64 1.61
C LEU A 19 4.73 2.29 1.67
N CYS A 20 5.26 1.58 0.67
CA CYS A 20 6.70 1.28 0.59
C CYS A 20 7.54 2.55 0.37
N ASN A 21 7.14 3.40 -0.59
CA ASN A 21 7.79 4.68 -0.84
C ASN A 21 7.70 5.62 0.39
N GLY A 22 6.56 5.64 1.08
CA GLY A 22 6.39 6.41 2.31
C GLY A 22 7.28 5.91 3.46
N ALA A 23 7.42 4.58 3.61
CA ALA A 23 8.33 3.99 4.57
C ALA A 23 9.80 4.34 4.29
N GLU A 24 10.20 4.32 3.01
CA GLU A 24 11.55 4.74 2.60
C GLU A 24 11.79 6.22 2.88
N ALA A 25 10.83 7.09 2.54
CA ALA A 25 10.90 8.52 2.82
C ALA A 25 10.97 8.82 4.33
N TYR A 26 10.22 8.09 5.17
CA TYR A 26 10.32 8.21 6.62
C TYR A 26 11.69 7.74 7.14
N ASN A 27 12.23 6.66 6.59
CA ASN A 27 13.58 6.19 6.94
C ASN A 27 14.65 7.23 6.58
N MET A 28 14.55 7.91 5.44
CA MET A 28 15.43 9.04 5.08
C MET A 28 15.26 10.23 6.02
N ASN A 29 14.02 10.58 6.39
CA ASN A 29 13.75 11.63 7.37
C ASN A 29 14.34 11.32 8.75
N LEU A 30 14.23 10.06 9.20
CA LEU A 30 14.91 9.60 10.40
C LEU A 30 16.42 9.72 10.26
N MET A 31 17.01 9.40 9.11
CA MET A 31 18.46 9.58 8.91
C MET A 31 18.88 11.05 9.03
N LEU A 32 18.08 11.99 8.52
CA LEU A 32 18.33 13.43 8.62
C LEU A 32 18.15 13.97 10.05
N LEU A 33 17.08 13.57 10.74
CA LEU A 33 16.75 14.06 12.08
C LEU A 33 17.51 13.33 13.21
N LYS A 34 17.92 12.08 12.97
CA LYS A 34 18.46 11.15 13.97
C LYS A 34 19.96 10.89 13.80
N VAL A 35 20.67 11.72 13.02
CA VAL A 35 22.14 11.80 13.03
C VAL A 35 22.71 12.13 14.44
N PHE A 36 21.86 12.56 15.38
CA PHE A 36 22.21 12.76 16.80
C PHE A 36 21.93 11.57 17.72
N ASP A 37 21.19 10.53 17.32
CA ASP A 37 20.82 9.43 18.23
C ASP A 37 20.89 8.04 17.56
N ARG A 38 21.69 7.17 18.16
CA ARG A 38 22.14 5.89 17.58
C ARG A 38 20.98 4.92 17.30
N GLY A 39 20.76 4.63 16.01
CA GLY A 39 20.54 3.26 15.52
C GLY A 39 19.18 2.61 15.79
N VAL A 40 18.15 2.97 15.01
CA VAL A 40 16.97 2.10 14.85
C VAL A 40 17.27 1.03 13.80
N LYS A 41 17.93 -0.05 14.20
CA LYS A 41 18.17 -1.20 13.31
C LYS A 41 16.86 -1.99 13.12
N GLY A 42 16.46 -2.23 11.87
CA GLY A 42 15.34 -3.12 11.52
C GLY A 42 13.99 -2.44 11.23
N PHE A 43 13.93 -1.10 11.14
CA PHE A 43 12.69 -0.39 10.81
C PHE A 43 12.15 -0.76 9.41
N ILE A 44 13.01 -0.88 8.41
CA ILE A 44 12.63 -1.18 7.01
C ILE A 44 11.93 -2.54 6.90
N SER A 45 12.44 -3.58 7.59
CA SER A 45 11.85 -4.93 7.53
C SER A 45 10.45 -4.95 8.16
N LYS A 46 10.26 -4.25 9.29
CA LYS A 46 8.93 -4.11 9.90
C LYS A 46 8.00 -3.28 9.02
N ALA A 47 8.50 -2.23 8.40
CA ALA A 47 7.71 -1.38 7.50
C ALA A 47 7.25 -2.12 6.26
N VAL A 48 8.06 -3.03 5.70
CA VAL A 48 7.64 -3.89 4.58
C VAL A 48 6.52 -4.85 4.99
N VAL A 49 6.59 -5.45 6.19
CA VAL A 49 5.51 -6.36 6.64
C VAL A 49 4.20 -5.58 6.82
N ILE A 50 4.28 -4.36 7.34
CA ILE A 50 3.12 -3.49 7.52
C ILE A 50 2.58 -2.99 6.17
N SER A 51 3.45 -2.65 5.22
CA SER A 51 3.06 -2.13 3.92
C SER A 51 2.35 -3.16 3.05
N TRP A 52 2.53 -4.47 3.30
CA TRP A 52 1.78 -5.54 2.63
C TRP A 52 0.45 -5.83 3.31
N GLY A 53 0.39 -5.81 4.65
CA GLY A 53 -0.83 -6.12 5.40
C GLY A 53 -1.88 -5.01 5.38
N LEU A 54 -1.45 -3.74 5.48
CA LEU A 54 -2.35 -2.59 5.51
C LEU A 54 -3.18 -2.42 4.20
N PRO A 55 -2.63 -2.56 2.98
CA PRO A 55 -3.43 -2.48 1.76
C PRO A 55 -4.46 -3.59 1.62
N VAL A 56 -4.19 -4.81 2.10
CA VAL A 56 -5.18 -5.89 2.12
C VAL A 56 -6.38 -5.50 2.99
N LEU A 57 -6.12 -4.94 4.17
CA LEU A 57 -7.17 -4.48 5.07
C LEU A 57 -8.00 -3.35 4.44
N VAL A 58 -7.35 -2.35 3.86
CA VAL A 58 -8.01 -1.19 3.24
C VAL A 58 -8.89 -1.62 2.07
N ILE A 59 -8.39 -2.50 1.19
CA ILE A 59 -9.19 -3.02 0.07
C ILE A 59 -10.33 -3.90 0.58
N GLY A 60 -10.11 -4.74 1.60
CA GLY A 60 -11.18 -5.54 2.20
C GLY A 60 -12.31 -4.69 2.78
N ILE A 61 -11.97 -3.59 3.47
CA ILE A 61 -12.96 -2.63 3.99
C ILE A 61 -13.67 -1.92 2.82
N ALA A 62 -12.92 -1.48 1.80
CA ALA A 62 -13.50 -0.82 0.63
C ALA A 62 -14.50 -1.73 -0.10
N MET A 63 -14.16 -3.00 -0.29
CA MET A 63 -15.07 -4.00 -0.87
C MET A 63 -16.28 -4.27 0.01
N PHE A 64 -16.13 -4.23 1.34
CA PHE A 64 -17.24 -4.43 2.27
C PHE A 64 -18.23 -3.24 2.25
N VAL A 65 -17.70 -2.01 2.11
CA VAL A 65 -18.52 -0.78 2.09
C VAL A 65 -19.21 -0.61 0.74
N ASP A 66 -18.49 -0.83 -0.36
CA ASP A 66 -19.02 -0.63 -1.70
C ASP A 66 -18.41 -1.64 -2.69
N THR A 67 -19.11 -2.77 -2.88
CA THR A 67 -18.72 -3.78 -3.87
C THR A 67 -18.88 -3.28 -5.31
N ASP A 68 -19.79 -2.34 -5.52
CA ASP A 68 -20.08 -1.77 -6.82
C ASP A 68 -18.95 -0.86 -7.32
N ALA A 69 -18.08 -0.35 -6.43
CA ALA A 69 -16.83 0.36 -6.74
C ALA A 69 -15.71 -0.52 -7.32
N PHE A 70 -15.89 -1.84 -7.36
CA PHE A 70 -14.98 -2.77 -8.06
C PHE A 70 -15.63 -3.53 -9.22
N SER A 71 -16.95 -3.40 -9.43
CA SER A 71 -17.71 -4.13 -10.47
C SER A 71 -17.46 -3.65 -11.91
N GLY A 72 -16.62 -2.63 -12.13
CA GLY A 72 -16.10 -2.28 -13.45
C GLY A 72 -17.06 -1.47 -14.32
N ILE A 73 -18.07 -0.83 -13.73
CA ILE A 73 -19.03 0.02 -14.46
C ILE A 73 -18.38 1.35 -14.92
N TYR A 74 -17.31 1.82 -14.25
CA TYR A 74 -16.73 3.17 -14.46
C TYR A 74 -15.33 3.20 -15.10
N ILE A 75 -14.61 2.08 -15.20
CA ILE A 75 -13.27 2.02 -15.84
C ILE A 75 -13.22 0.77 -16.70
N GLU A 76 -13.19 0.97 -18.02
CA GLU A 76 -12.90 -0.10 -18.97
C GLU A 76 -11.61 -0.81 -18.53
N CYS A 77 -11.61 -2.13 -18.58
CA CYS A 77 -10.58 -3.03 -18.07
C CYS A 77 -9.27 -2.95 -18.89
N ALA A 78 -8.79 -1.74 -19.15
CA ALA A 78 -7.56 -1.43 -19.83
C ALA A 78 -6.40 -1.52 -18.84
N PHE A 79 -5.37 -2.26 -19.26
CA PHE A 79 -4.09 -2.34 -18.57
C PHE A 79 -3.33 -1.02 -18.73
#